data_AF-A0A346CJH0-F1
#
_entry.id   AF-A0A346CJH0-F1
#
_cell.length_a   1.000
_cell.length_b   1.000
_cell.length_c   1.000
_cell.angle_alpha   90.00
_cell.angle_beta   90.00
_cell.angle_gamma   90.00
#
_symmetry.space_group_name_H-M   'P 1'
#
loop_
_entity.id
_entity.type
_entity.pdbx_description
1 polymer ?
#
loop_
_entity_poly.entity_id
_entity_poly.type
_entity_poly.pdbx_seq_one_letter_code
_entity_poly.pdbx_strand_id
1 'polypeptide(L)'
;MKVLESALWILAALALPRIAALDSSTAELCRVNSNACSVPFKWIPCQQHFLPACDRHDTCYHCGGHFSFKQGDCDDAFFRDMEALCAQGTDEGFCPDKRKRRDASSTPITTRQLRLLEKFMPPNFFSDRDPRQPHPRAFTCNQWVSVYFRTVQVFGWWHFNYRASAKECPPFEPCMPEVGSTA
;
A
#
# COMPACT_ATOMS: atom_id res chain seq x y z
N MET A 1 -32.26 21.66 18.39
CA MET A 1 -30.90 21.67 17.80
C MET A 1 -29.93 20.75 18.54
N LYS A 2 -29.83 20.76 19.88
CA LYS A 2 -28.92 19.87 20.66
C LYS A 2 -29.08 18.36 20.41
N VAL A 3 -30.31 17.88 20.22
CA VAL A 3 -30.60 16.45 19.99
C VAL A 3 -30.05 15.95 18.64
N LEU A 4 -30.01 16.82 17.63
CA LEU A 4 -29.50 16.48 16.29
C LEU A 4 -27.97 16.31 16.31
N GLU A 5 -27.30 17.13 17.10
CA GLU A 5 -25.85 17.13 17.28
C GLU A 5 -25.39 15.86 18.01
N SER A 6 -26.06 15.49 19.11
CA SER A 6 -25.81 14.24 19.83
C SER A 6 -25.98 13.00 18.94
N ALA A 7 -27.03 12.98 18.11
CA ALA A 7 -27.26 11.89 17.17
C ALA A 7 -26.14 11.79 16.12
N LEU A 8 -25.64 12.93 15.62
CA LEU A 8 -24.53 12.97 14.66
C LEU A 8 -23.23 12.39 15.24
N TRP A 9 -22.90 12.74 16.48
CA TRP A 9 -21.72 12.22 17.17
C TRP A 9 -21.80 10.70 17.42
N ILE A 10 -22.99 10.19 17.75
CA ILE A 10 -23.21 8.75 17.94
C ILE A 10 -23.05 8.01 16.60
N LEU A 11 -23.63 8.54 15.52
CA LEU A 11 -23.48 7.95 14.18
C LEU A 11 -22.02 7.95 13.72
N ALA A 12 -21.30 9.05 13.92
CA ALA A 12 -19.87 9.15 13.60
C ALA A 12 -19.02 8.15 14.42
N ALA A 13 -19.29 8.02 15.72
CA ALA A 13 -18.58 7.09 16.61
C ALA A 13 -18.78 5.62 16.23
N LEU A 14 -19.94 5.27 15.66
CA LEU A 14 -20.24 3.92 15.18
C LEU A 14 -19.73 3.65 13.75
N ALA A 15 -19.66 4.67 12.90
CA ALA A 15 -19.25 4.52 11.50
C ALA A 15 -17.72 4.34 11.35
N LEU A 16 -16.93 5.15 12.07
CA LEU A 16 -15.46 5.16 11.92
C LEU A 16 -14.79 3.79 12.19
N PRO A 17 -15.14 3.04 13.26
CA PRO A 17 -14.55 1.72 13.50
C PRO A 17 -14.91 0.70 12.42
N ARG A 18 -16.10 0.81 11.82
CA ARG A 18 -16.55 -0.11 10.76
C ARG A 18 -15.83 0.14 9.45
N ILE A 19 -15.61 1.40 9.09
CA ILE A 19 -14.84 1.77 7.89
C ILE A 19 -13.41 1.25 8.01
N ALA A 20 -12.75 1.49 9.16
CA ALA A 20 -11.40 0.98 9.39
C ALA A 20 -11.30 -0.56 9.37
N ALA A 21 -12.31 -1.26 9.89
CA ALA A 21 -12.36 -2.73 9.84
C ALA A 21 -12.57 -3.24 8.41
N LEU A 22 -13.39 -2.55 7.61
CA LEU A 22 -13.60 -2.85 6.19
C LEU A 22 -12.31 -2.66 5.40
N ASP A 23 -11.60 -1.55 5.60
CA ASP A 23 -10.33 -1.26 4.92
C ASP A 23 -9.27 -2.32 5.26
N SER A 24 -9.17 -2.72 6.53
CA SER A 24 -8.28 -3.79 6.96
C SER A 24 -8.65 -5.13 6.32
N SER A 25 -9.93 -5.49 6.31
CA SER A 25 -10.40 -6.74 5.70
C SER A 25 -10.16 -6.77 4.18
N THR A 26 -10.33 -5.63 3.51
CA THR A 26 -10.05 -5.47 2.08
C THR A 26 -8.55 -5.59 1.82
N ALA A 27 -7.70 -4.98 2.64
CA ALA A 27 -6.25 -5.09 2.51
C ALA A 27 -5.77 -6.54 2.67
N GLU A 28 -6.30 -7.29 3.64
CA GLU A 28 -5.97 -8.72 3.77
C GLU A 28 -6.49 -9.55 2.60
N LEU A 29 -7.66 -9.22 2.07
CA LEU A 29 -8.22 -9.88 0.90
C LEU A 29 -7.34 -9.69 -0.35
N CYS A 30 -6.94 -8.45 -0.65
CA CYS A 30 -6.09 -8.15 -1.80
C CYS A 30 -4.68 -8.75 -1.68
N ARG A 31 -4.26 -9.12 -0.47
CA ARG A 31 -2.97 -9.77 -0.26
C ARG A 31 -2.95 -11.25 -0.71
N VAL A 32 -4.10 -11.90 -0.81
CA VAL A 32 -4.18 -13.35 -1.12
C VAL A 32 -3.53 -13.70 -2.47
N ASN A 33 -3.73 -12.87 -3.48
CA ASN A 33 -3.16 -13.07 -4.83
C ASN A 33 -1.89 -12.24 -5.07
N SER A 34 -1.35 -11.61 -4.02
CA SER A 34 -0.23 -10.68 -4.10
C SER A 34 1.13 -11.37 -3.94
N ASN A 35 2.09 -10.95 -4.76
CA ASN A 35 3.51 -11.21 -4.60
C ASN A 35 4.26 -10.01 -3.95
N ALA A 36 3.50 -9.08 -3.38
CA ALA A 36 3.95 -7.80 -2.82
C ALA A 36 4.54 -6.87 -3.91
N CYS A 37 5.39 -5.93 -3.55
CA CYS A 37 6.10 -5.10 -4.53
C CYS A 37 7.32 -5.84 -5.12
N SER A 38 7.13 -7.07 -5.60
CA SER A 38 8.24 -7.82 -6.18
C SER A 38 8.69 -7.12 -7.46
N VAL A 39 9.89 -6.56 -7.37
CA VAL A 39 10.51 -5.79 -8.44
C VAL A 39 11.56 -6.64 -9.14
N PRO A 40 11.78 -6.47 -10.46
CA PRO A 40 12.86 -7.17 -11.16
C PRO A 40 14.24 -6.90 -10.55
N PHE A 41 14.38 -5.77 -9.84
CA PHE A 41 15.64 -5.34 -9.24
C PHE A 41 15.49 -5.04 -7.74
N LYS A 42 16.25 -5.78 -6.91
CA LYS A 42 16.22 -5.66 -5.44
C LYS A 42 16.64 -4.30 -4.87
N TRP A 43 17.20 -3.41 -5.68
CA TRP A 43 17.67 -2.09 -5.25
C TRP A 43 16.60 -1.00 -5.33
N ILE A 44 15.41 -1.30 -5.87
CA ILE A 44 14.31 -0.33 -5.90
C ILE A 44 13.77 -0.17 -4.47
N PRO A 45 13.86 1.03 -3.87
CA PRO A 45 13.40 1.32 -2.51
C PRO A 45 11.88 1.50 -2.47
N CYS A 46 11.32 1.90 -1.32
CA CYS A 46 9.89 2.20 -1.15
C CYS A 46 8.93 1.00 -1.22
N GLN A 47 9.43 -0.23 -1.36
CA GLN A 47 8.60 -1.45 -1.43
C GLN A 47 7.61 -1.56 -0.26
N GLN A 48 8.04 -1.25 0.96
CA GLN A 48 7.15 -1.30 2.13
C GLN A 48 6.10 -0.19 2.12
N HIS A 49 6.45 0.99 1.59
CA HIS A 49 5.54 2.12 1.52
C HIS A 49 4.43 1.86 0.48
N PHE A 50 4.79 1.31 -0.68
CA PHE A 50 3.85 1.02 -1.77
C PHE A 50 3.16 -0.34 -1.67
N LEU A 51 3.45 -1.12 -0.63
CA LEU A 51 2.89 -2.47 -0.44
C LEU A 51 1.36 -2.51 -0.60
N PRO A 52 0.55 -1.61 -0.02
CA PRO A 52 -0.90 -1.65 -0.20
C PRO A 52 -1.34 -1.46 -1.65
N ALA A 53 -0.63 -0.64 -2.43
CA ALA A 53 -0.90 -0.43 -3.85
C ALA A 53 -0.48 -1.65 -4.68
N CYS A 54 0.67 -2.26 -4.35
CA CYS A 54 1.13 -3.49 -4.99
C CYS A 54 0.15 -4.66 -4.76
N ASP A 55 -0.36 -4.83 -3.54
CA ASP A 55 -1.33 -5.89 -3.23
C ASP A 55 -2.62 -5.78 -4.07
N ARG A 56 -3.13 -4.56 -4.23
CA ARG A 56 -4.28 -4.29 -5.11
C ARG A 56 -3.96 -4.54 -6.58
N HIS A 57 -2.80 -4.06 -7.05
CA HIS A 57 -2.37 -4.23 -8.44
C HIS A 57 -2.22 -5.70 -8.83
N ASP A 58 -1.56 -6.51 -8.01
CA ASP A 58 -1.39 -7.94 -8.25
C ASP A 58 -2.74 -8.68 -8.28
N THR A 59 -3.65 -8.33 -7.38
CA THR A 59 -5.01 -8.89 -7.41
C THR A 59 -5.77 -8.45 -8.67
N CYS A 60 -5.60 -7.20 -9.12
CA CYS A 60 -6.14 -6.72 -10.38
C CYS A 60 -5.52 -7.46 -11.58
N TYR A 61 -4.23 -7.76 -11.56
CA TYR A 61 -3.59 -8.58 -12.59
C TYR A 61 -4.12 -10.01 -12.60
N HIS A 62 -4.39 -10.58 -11.43
CA HIS A 62 -4.90 -11.92 -11.30
C HIS A 62 -6.36 -12.04 -11.76
N CYS A 63 -7.21 -11.07 -11.40
CA CYS A 63 -8.66 -11.15 -11.56
C CYS A 63 -9.29 -10.10 -12.49
N GLY A 64 -8.55 -9.10 -12.96
CA GLY A 64 -9.08 -7.99 -13.75
C GLY A 64 -9.79 -8.44 -15.01
N GLY A 65 -9.28 -9.49 -15.68
CA GLY A 65 -9.93 -10.08 -16.86
C GLY A 65 -11.34 -10.62 -16.58
N HIS A 66 -11.62 -11.10 -15.36
CA HIS A 66 -12.96 -11.54 -14.97
C HIS A 66 -13.93 -10.35 -14.87
N PHE A 67 -13.47 -9.23 -14.32
CA PHE A 67 -14.24 -8.00 -14.15
C PHE A 67 -14.17 -7.06 -15.37
N SER A 68 -13.69 -7.56 -16.51
CA SER A 68 -13.54 -6.79 -17.76
C SER A 68 -12.58 -5.60 -17.70
N PHE A 69 -11.65 -5.59 -16.74
CA PHE A 69 -10.53 -4.65 -16.74
C PHE A 69 -9.46 -5.08 -17.73
N LYS A 70 -8.79 -4.07 -18.30
CA LYS A 70 -7.55 -4.22 -19.07
C LYS A 70 -6.36 -4.00 -18.14
N GLN A 71 -5.20 -4.49 -18.57
CA GLN A 71 -3.94 -4.22 -17.88
C GLN A 71 -3.73 -2.73 -17.60
N GLY A 72 -4.02 -1.87 -18.59
CA GLY A 72 -3.89 -0.42 -18.42
C GLY A 72 -4.77 0.15 -17.30
N ASP A 73 -5.97 -0.40 -17.07
CA ASP A 73 -6.85 0.05 -16.00
C ASP A 73 -6.24 -0.28 -14.61
N CYS A 74 -5.62 -1.47 -14.49
CA CYS A 74 -4.88 -1.85 -13.28
C CYS A 74 -3.64 -0.99 -13.08
N ASP A 75 -2.86 -0.75 -14.14
CA ASP A 75 -1.63 0.05 -14.08
C ASP A 75 -1.93 1.50 -13.70
N ASP A 76 -2.97 2.10 -14.28
CA ASP A 76 -3.39 3.47 -13.96
C ASP A 76 -3.91 3.59 -12.52
N ALA A 77 -4.65 2.58 -12.04
CA ALA A 77 -5.07 2.53 -10.65
C ALA A 77 -3.88 2.39 -9.69
N PHE A 78 -2.91 1.55 -10.05
CA PHE A 78 -1.67 1.38 -9.28
C PHE A 78 -0.88 2.69 -9.17
N PHE A 79 -0.77 3.46 -10.26
CA PHE A 79 -0.16 4.78 -10.23
C PHE A 79 -0.88 5.72 -9.24
N ARG A 80 -2.20 5.82 -9.34
CA ARG A 80 -3.01 6.68 -8.45
C ARG A 80 -2.92 6.27 -6.98
N ASP A 81 -2.97 4.97 -6.69
CA ASP A 81 -2.89 4.45 -5.32
C ASP A 81 -1.53 4.77 -4.69
N MET A 82 -0.44 4.65 -5.45
CA MET A 82 0.89 5.06 -4.99
C MET A 82 1.03 6.58 -4.79
N GLU A 83 0.47 7.40 -5.68
CA GLU A 83 0.43 8.86 -5.48
C GLU A 83 -0.35 9.23 -4.21
N ALA A 84 -1.48 8.56 -3.95
CA ALA A 84 -2.25 8.76 -2.73
C ALA A 84 -1.45 8.39 -1.47
N LEU A 85 -0.63 7.34 -1.53
CA LEU A 85 0.28 6.99 -0.43
C LEU A 85 1.36 8.06 -0.22
N CYS A 86 1.90 8.64 -1.29
CA CYS A 86 2.82 9.76 -1.23
C CYS A 86 2.18 11.02 -0.63
N ALA A 87 0.93 11.35 -1.00
CA ALA A 87 0.20 12.52 -0.53
C ALA A 87 -0.13 12.48 0.98
N GLN A 88 -0.16 11.28 1.57
CA GLN A 88 -0.40 11.12 3.00
C GLN A 88 0.86 11.36 3.85
N GLY A 89 2.06 11.43 3.26
CA GLY A 89 3.32 11.70 3.95
C GLY A 89 3.58 13.21 4.09
N THR A 90 3.69 13.71 5.32
CA THR A 90 4.19 15.07 5.57
C THR A 90 5.64 15.15 5.14
N ASP A 91 5.90 16.03 4.16
CA ASP A 91 7.15 16.72 3.84
C ASP A 91 8.41 16.11 4.45
N GLU A 92 9.14 15.31 3.64
CA GLU A 92 10.59 15.35 3.45
C GLU A 92 10.99 14.13 2.58
N GLY A 93 10.71 14.21 1.28
CA GLY A 93 11.50 13.58 0.20
C GLY A 93 11.78 12.07 0.21
N PHE A 94 11.26 11.28 1.15
CA PHE A 94 11.63 9.87 1.31
C PHE A 94 10.39 9.03 1.61
N CYS A 95 10.31 7.84 1.01
CA CYS A 95 9.25 6.89 1.31
C CYS A 95 9.38 6.45 2.78
N PRO A 96 8.42 6.74 3.66
CA PRO A 96 8.56 6.40 5.06
C PRO A 96 8.55 4.88 5.22
N ASP A 97 9.73 4.28 5.44
CA ASP A 97 9.91 2.83 5.67
C ASP A 97 9.15 2.30 6.89
N LYS A 98 8.53 3.18 7.70
CA LYS A 98 7.85 2.80 8.94
C LYS A 98 6.56 3.58 9.16
N ARG A 99 5.57 3.47 8.25
CA ARG A 99 4.19 3.51 8.74
C ARG A 99 3.86 2.15 9.35
N LYS A 100 4.06 2.07 10.66
CA LYS A 100 3.46 1.05 11.51
C LYS A 100 1.97 0.98 11.13
N ARG A 101 1.57 -0.07 10.42
CA ARG A 101 0.18 -0.41 10.13
C ARG A 101 -0.58 -0.17 11.44
N ARG A 102 -1.59 0.71 11.44
CA ARG A 102 -2.51 0.78 12.58
C ARG A 102 -3.38 -0.47 12.49
N ASP A 103 -2.77 -1.62 12.76
CA ASP A 103 -3.50 -2.83 13.07
C ASP A 103 -4.21 -2.55 14.38
N ALA A 104 -5.55 -2.54 14.35
CA ALA A 104 -6.41 -2.35 15.51
C ALA A 104 -6.33 -3.52 16.52
N SER A 105 -5.25 -4.31 16.52
CA SER A 105 -5.02 -5.41 17.44
C SER A 105 -3.52 -5.58 17.66
N SER A 106 -2.98 -4.84 18.61
CA SER A 106 -1.68 -5.15 19.20
C SER A 106 -1.70 -4.63 20.63
N THR A 107 -1.87 -5.55 21.58
CA THR A 107 -1.67 -5.32 23.00
C THR A 107 -0.30 -4.66 23.25
N PRO A 108 -0.19 -3.75 24.24
CA PRO A 108 1.04 -2.99 24.44
C PRO A 108 2.15 -3.91 24.96
N ILE A 109 3.15 -4.16 24.11
CA ILE A 109 4.41 -4.77 24.51
C ILE A 109 5.06 -3.85 25.55
N THR A 110 5.22 -4.37 26.77
CA THR A 110 5.84 -3.62 27.86
C THR A 110 7.29 -3.24 27.50
N THR A 111 7.72 -2.06 27.94
CA THR A 111 9.08 -1.51 27.76
C THR A 111 10.21 -2.46 28.17
N ARG A 112 9.90 -3.50 28.97
CA ARG A 112 10.82 -4.54 29.40
C ARG A 112 11.18 -5.55 28.29
N GLN A 113 10.25 -5.86 27.37
CA GLN A 113 10.53 -6.74 26.23
C GLN A 113 11.33 -6.02 25.13
N LEU A 114 11.10 -4.72 24.93
CA LEU A 114 11.88 -3.91 23.98
C LEU A 114 13.37 -3.85 24.35
N ARG A 115 13.68 -3.63 25.64
CA ARG A 115 15.08 -3.59 26.12
C ARG A 115 15.82 -4.92 26.00
N LEU A 116 15.07 -6.04 25.99
CA LEU A 116 15.65 -7.37 25.81
C LEU A 116 15.98 -7.61 24.34
N LEU A 117 15.12 -7.19 23.41
CA LEU A 117 15.32 -7.32 21.97
C LEU A 117 16.47 -6.45 21.45
N GLU A 118 16.63 -5.25 22.01
CA GLU A 118 17.73 -4.32 21.72
C GLU A 118 19.10 -4.89 22.12
N LYS A 119 19.13 -5.81 23.10
CA LYS A 119 20.36 -6.45 23.58
C LYS A 119 20.87 -7.60 22.69
N PHE A 120 20.07 -8.04 21.71
CA PHE A 120 20.40 -9.15 20.80
C PHE A 120 20.77 -8.70 19.38
N MET A 121 20.83 -7.39 19.10
CA MET A 121 21.25 -6.88 17.78
C MET A 121 22.72 -6.44 17.80
N PRO A 122 23.55 -6.86 16.81
CA PRO A 122 24.98 -6.55 16.79
C PRO A 122 25.27 -5.06 16.49
N PRO A 123 26.43 -4.52 16.90
CA PRO A 123 26.64 -3.07 17.09
C PRO A 123 26.80 -2.23 15.81
N ASN A 124 26.75 -2.82 14.61
CA ASN A 124 27.22 -2.13 13.40
C ASN A 124 26.10 -1.61 12.47
N PHE A 125 24.87 -1.40 12.95
CA PHE A 125 23.78 -0.93 12.07
C PHE A 125 23.58 0.59 12.03
N PHE A 126 24.20 1.33 12.95
CA PHE A 126 24.30 2.79 12.88
C PHE A 126 25.70 3.17 12.44
N SER A 127 25.98 3.00 11.15
CA SER A 127 27.15 3.62 10.55
C SER A 127 26.99 5.13 10.70
N ASP A 128 27.83 5.69 11.57
CA ASP A 128 28.24 7.09 11.59
C ASP A 128 28.39 7.55 10.12
N ARG A 129 27.52 8.46 9.68
CA ARG A 129 27.54 8.98 8.31
C ARG A 129 28.03 10.42 8.32
N ASP A 130 29.19 10.59 7.72
CA ASP A 130 29.91 11.85 7.48
C ASP A 130 28.98 12.91 6.84
N PRO A 131 28.78 14.09 7.49
CA PRO A 131 27.95 15.17 6.97
C PRO A 131 28.43 15.81 5.66
N ARG A 132 29.63 15.46 5.16
CA ARG A 132 30.27 16.18 4.03
C ARG A 132 30.18 15.49 2.68
N GLN A 133 29.45 14.37 2.55
CA GLN A 133 29.24 13.72 1.26
C GLN A 133 28.15 14.44 0.44
N PRO A 134 28.45 14.92 -0.79
CA PRO A 134 27.47 15.56 -1.65
C PRO A 134 26.36 14.55 -1.96
N HIS A 135 25.16 14.82 -1.45
CA HIS A 135 24.03 13.91 -1.56
C HIS A 135 23.74 13.67 -3.06
N PRO A 136 23.81 12.43 -3.57
CA PRO A 136 23.18 12.13 -4.85
C PRO A 136 21.69 12.46 -4.65
N ARG A 137 21.14 13.37 -5.48
CA ARG A 137 19.77 13.89 -5.34
C ARG A 137 18.81 12.73 -5.07
N ALA A 138 18.33 12.63 -3.84
CA ALA A 138 17.41 11.59 -3.44
C ALA A 138 16.12 11.76 -4.26
N PHE A 139 15.67 10.68 -4.92
CA PHE A 139 14.41 10.68 -5.65
C PHE A 139 13.26 10.87 -4.66
N THR A 140 12.37 11.81 -4.95
CA THR A 140 11.12 12.04 -4.21
C THR A 140 10.17 10.83 -4.33
N CYS A 141 9.18 10.73 -3.43
CA CYS A 141 8.16 9.68 -3.48
C CYS A 141 7.49 9.58 -4.86
N ASN A 142 7.02 10.69 -5.42
CA ASN A 142 6.37 10.74 -6.74
C ASN A 142 7.30 10.33 -7.89
N GLN A 143 8.62 10.59 -7.77
CA GLN A 143 9.56 10.10 -8.76
C GLN A 143 9.70 8.56 -8.68
N TRP A 144 9.63 7.97 -7.48
CA TRP A 144 9.56 6.52 -7.34
C TRP A 144 8.26 5.93 -7.90
N VAL A 145 7.11 6.58 -7.68
CA VAL A 145 5.83 6.19 -8.32
C VAL A 145 6.01 6.04 -9.83
N SER A 146 6.66 7.03 -10.47
CA SER A 146 6.92 7.00 -11.91
C SER A 146 7.81 5.82 -12.34
N VAL A 147 8.81 5.45 -11.52
CA VAL A 147 9.68 4.30 -11.77
C VAL A 147 8.92 2.99 -11.68
N TYR A 148 8.09 2.82 -10.64
CA TYR A 148 7.25 1.64 -10.47
C TYR A 148 6.24 1.48 -11.62
N PHE A 149 5.53 2.56 -11.95
CA PHE A 149 4.56 2.57 -13.03
C PHE A 149 5.18 2.24 -14.39
N ARG A 150 6.31 2.86 -14.72
CA ARG A 150 7.01 2.54 -15.97
C ARG A 150 7.49 1.08 -16.01
N THR A 151 7.85 0.51 -14.86
CA THR A 151 8.26 -0.89 -14.77
C THR A 151 7.08 -1.82 -15.10
N VAL A 152 5.90 -1.58 -14.53
CA VAL A 152 4.72 -2.40 -14.83
C VAL A 152 4.20 -2.20 -16.25
N GLN A 153 4.34 -1.01 -16.84
CA GLN A 153 3.98 -0.80 -18.25
C GLN A 153 4.86 -1.61 -19.21
N VAL A 154 6.16 -1.77 -18.91
CA VAL A 154 7.10 -2.49 -19.78
C VAL A 154 7.01 -4.02 -19.57
N PHE A 155 6.84 -4.47 -18.34
CA PHE A 155 6.92 -5.90 -17.99
C PHE A 155 5.58 -6.54 -17.61
N GLY A 156 4.57 -5.74 -17.29
CA GLY A 156 3.33 -6.23 -16.69
C GLY A 156 2.40 -7.02 -17.60
N TRP A 157 2.45 -6.80 -18.91
CA TRP A 157 1.72 -7.60 -19.90
C TRP A 157 2.02 -9.11 -19.85
N TRP A 158 3.19 -9.52 -19.34
CA TRP A 158 3.53 -10.93 -19.13
C TRP A 158 2.80 -11.56 -17.94
N HIS A 159 2.23 -10.74 -17.05
CA HIS A 159 1.66 -11.16 -15.77
C HIS A 159 0.14 -10.97 -15.69
N PHE A 160 -0.44 -10.14 -16.56
CA PHE A 160 -1.89 -9.92 -16.58
C PHE A 160 -2.66 -11.17 -17.03
N ASN A 161 -3.62 -11.62 -16.22
CA ASN A 161 -4.44 -12.79 -16.51
C ASN A 161 -5.71 -12.41 -17.28
N TYR A 162 -5.62 -12.45 -18.61
CA TYR A 162 -6.77 -12.21 -19.49
C TYR A 162 -7.88 -13.28 -19.41
N ARG A 163 -7.61 -14.44 -18.80
CA ARG A 163 -8.55 -15.57 -18.69
C ARG A 163 -8.81 -15.94 -17.22
N ALA A 164 -8.97 -14.93 -16.38
CA ALA A 164 -9.19 -15.11 -14.96
C ALA A 164 -10.44 -15.95 -14.65
N SER A 165 -10.34 -16.78 -13.60
CA SER A 165 -11.37 -17.76 -13.24
C SER A 165 -12.62 -17.10 -12.66
N ALA A 166 -13.77 -17.34 -13.29
CA ALA A 166 -15.07 -16.87 -12.79
C ALA A 166 -15.51 -17.50 -11.46
N LYS A 167 -14.83 -18.57 -11.01
CA LYS A 167 -15.12 -19.21 -9.71
C LYS A 167 -14.30 -18.63 -8.56
N GLU A 168 -13.10 -18.14 -8.87
CA GLU A 168 -12.12 -17.72 -7.85
C GLU A 168 -12.11 -16.20 -7.67
N CYS A 169 -12.43 -15.45 -8.72
CA CYS A 169 -12.35 -13.98 -8.72
C CYS A 169 -13.49 -13.20 -8.05
N PRO A 170 -14.73 -13.69 -7.91
CA PRO A 170 -15.83 -12.89 -7.33
C PRO A 170 -15.54 -12.24 -5.96
N PRO A 171 -14.85 -12.89 -5.00
CA PRO A 171 -14.54 -12.27 -3.71
C PRO A 171 -13.63 -11.03 -3.83
N PHE A 172 -12.87 -10.88 -4.91
CA PHE A 172 -11.85 -9.83 -5.06
C PHE A 172 -12.37 -8.55 -5.72
N GLU A 173 -13.67 -8.43 -5.97
CA GLU A 173 -14.30 -7.21 -6.47
C GLU A 173 -13.89 -5.94 -5.69
N PRO A 174 -13.78 -5.95 -4.34
CA PRO A 174 -13.33 -4.78 -3.58
C PRO A 174 -11.87 -4.35 -3.84
N CYS A 175 -11.06 -5.21 -4.48
CA CYS A 175 -9.68 -4.90 -4.85
C CYS A 175 -9.57 -4.31 -6.26
N MET A 176 -10.68 -4.27 -7.01
CA MET A 176 -10.67 -3.76 -8.37
C MET A 176 -10.58 -2.23 -8.40
N PRO A 177 -10.02 -1.66 -9.48
CA PRO A 177 -10.03 -0.22 -9.69
C PRO A 177 -11.44 0.35 -9.60
N GLU A 178 -11.58 1.49 -8.93
CA GLU A 178 -12.80 2.28 -9.08
C GLU A 178 -12.87 2.78 -10.52
N VAL A 179 -13.84 2.28 -11.27
CA VAL A 179 -14.24 2.90 -12.53
C VAL A 179 -14.85 4.25 -12.18
N GLY A 180 -14.09 5.32 -12.44
CA GLY A 180 -14.68 6.64 -12.51
C GLY A 180 -15.80 6.58 -13.54
N SER A 181 -17.05 6.61 -13.08
CA SER A 181 -18.20 6.89 -13.94
C SER A 181 -17.97 8.27 -14.54
N THR A 182 -17.29 8.30 -15.68
CA THR A 182 -17.35 9.43 -16.58
C THR A 182 -18.72 9.36 -17.23
N ALA A 183 -19.47 10.43 -17.01
CA ALA A 183 -20.87 10.64 -17.35
C ALA A 183 -21.23 10.36 -18.81
#